data_AF-A0A969VQC2-F1
#
_entry.id   AF-A0A969VQC2-F1
#
_cell.length_a   1.000
_cell.length_b   1.000
_cell.length_c   1.000
_cell.angle_alpha   90.00
_cell.angle_beta   90.00
_cell.angle_gamma   90.00
#
_symmetry.space_group_name_H-M   'P 1'
#
loop_
_entity.id
_entity.type
_entity.pdbx_description
1 polymer ?
#
loop_
_entity_poly.entity_id
_entity_poly.type
_entity_poly.pdbx_seq_one_letter_code
_entity_poly.pdbx_strand_id
1 'polypeptide(L)'
;MPPNSPSLETGKKYRWCFLCGNISRHGWIERIAMRPEILLQLETASPRQRVLLLAECGLWYETLTELVPLRDKLLSQLKTTTLEERLLIYADNDLQYEALAELTGFEKISSLATLEADWNALLQHPFVRLHEMILDRFVGGR
;
A
#
# COMPACT_ATOMS: atom_id res chain seq x y z
N MET A 1 2.71 -6.28 -19.70
CA MET A 1 3.17 -5.72 -21.00
C MET A 1 3.38 -6.87 -21.99
N PRO A 2 3.36 -6.62 -23.32
CA PRO A 2 3.74 -7.63 -24.29
C PRO A 2 5.13 -8.20 -23.96
N PRO A 3 5.34 -9.52 -24.05
CA PRO A 3 6.57 -10.17 -23.58
C PRO A 3 7.86 -9.69 -24.26
N ASN A 4 7.76 -9.02 -25.42
CA ASN A 4 8.90 -8.53 -26.21
C ASN A 4 9.02 -6.99 -26.22
N SER A 5 8.49 -6.31 -25.20
CA SER A 5 8.60 -4.84 -25.14
C SER A 5 10.01 -4.44 -24.70
N PRO A 6 10.69 -3.51 -25.40
CA PRO A 6 11.98 -3.00 -24.94
C PRO A 6 11.82 -2.33 -23.55
N SER A 7 12.85 -2.48 -22.71
CA SER A 7 12.87 -1.80 -21.42
C SER A 7 12.89 -0.28 -21.61
N LEU A 8 12.18 0.44 -20.74
CA LEU A 8 12.22 1.90 -20.71
C LEU A 8 13.62 2.35 -20.28
N GLU A 9 14.16 3.36 -20.94
CA GLU A 9 15.50 3.88 -20.71
C GLU A 9 15.46 5.14 -19.85
N THR A 10 16.40 5.25 -18.92
CA THR A 10 16.55 6.41 -18.06
C THR A 10 16.82 7.68 -18.84
N GLY A 11 16.17 8.78 -18.48
CA GLY A 11 16.25 10.09 -19.15
C GLY A 11 15.38 10.20 -20.40
N LYS A 12 14.65 9.15 -20.78
CA LYS A 12 13.73 9.19 -21.94
C LYS A 12 12.29 9.39 -21.51
N LYS A 13 11.58 10.20 -22.30
CA LYS A 13 10.13 10.40 -22.22
C LYS A 13 9.41 9.45 -23.17
N TYR A 14 8.38 8.79 -22.67
CA TYR A 14 7.54 7.87 -23.43
C TYR A 14 6.09 8.34 -23.36
N ARG A 15 5.37 8.18 -24.45
CA ARG A 15 3.92 8.37 -24.49
C ARG A 15 3.27 7.03 -24.21
N TRP A 16 2.38 6.97 -23.22
CA TRP A 16 1.57 5.79 -22.96
C TRP A 16 0.13 6.04 -23.40
N CYS A 17 -0.54 4.96 -23.80
CA CYS A 17 -1.97 4.92 -24.01
C CYS A 17 -2.56 3.69 -23.34
N PHE A 18 -3.70 3.87 -22.70
CA PHE A 18 -4.53 2.82 -22.13
C PHE A 18 -5.89 2.88 -22.83
N LEU A 19 -6.25 1.76 -23.44
CA LEU A 19 -7.50 1.58 -24.16
C LEU A 19 -8.25 0.44 -23.48
N CYS A 20 -9.44 0.72 -22.95
CA CYS A 20 -10.32 -0.27 -22.34
C CYS A 20 -11.76 0.03 -22.71
N GLY A 21 -12.33 -0.75 -23.64
CA GLY A 21 -13.63 -0.44 -24.24
C GLY A 21 -13.65 0.97 -24.83
N ASN A 22 -14.59 1.80 -24.36
CA ASN A 22 -14.73 3.20 -24.78
C ASN A 22 -13.83 4.17 -23.99
N ILE A 23 -13.08 3.68 -23.00
CA ILE A 23 -12.18 4.51 -22.19
C ILE A 23 -10.83 4.59 -22.90
N SER A 24 -10.46 5.80 -23.30
CA SER A 24 -9.12 6.16 -23.73
C SER A 24 -8.47 7.08 -22.70
N ARG A 25 -7.28 6.70 -22.25
CA ARG A 25 -6.40 7.53 -21.42
C ARG A 25 -5.02 7.50 -22.05
N HIS A 26 -4.33 8.63 -22.03
CA HIS A 26 -2.98 8.72 -22.54
C HIS A 26 -2.22 9.78 -21.75
N GLY A 27 -0.90 9.69 -21.78
CA GLY A 27 -0.05 10.63 -21.08
C GLY A 27 1.40 10.46 -21.44
N TRP A 28 2.23 11.28 -20.79
CA TRP A 28 3.67 11.18 -20.85
C TRP A 28 4.18 10.59 -19.54
N ILE A 29 5.19 9.74 -19.66
CA ILE A 29 5.97 9.20 -18.54
C ILE A 29 7.43 9.44 -18.87
N GLU A 30 8.23 9.63 -17.84
CA GLU A 30 9.69 9.71 -17.96
C GLU A 30 10.27 8.65 -17.04
N ARG A 31 11.32 7.98 -17.49
CA ARG A 31 12.10 7.13 -16.59
C ARG A 31 13.21 7.97 -15.99
N ILE A 32 13.12 8.24 -14.70
CA ILE A 32 14.12 9.03 -13.97
C ILE A 32 15.13 8.10 -13.28
N ALA A 33 16.36 8.59 -13.09
CA ALA A 33 17.37 7.84 -12.36
C ALA A 33 17.02 7.80 -10.87
N MET A 34 17.14 6.63 -10.25
CA MET A 34 17.01 6.51 -8.80
C MET A 34 18.20 7.19 -8.12
N ARG A 35 17.91 8.04 -7.13
CA ARG A 35 18.95 8.73 -6.36
C ARG A 35 19.58 7.77 -5.33
N PRO A 36 20.89 7.85 -5.05
CA PRO A 36 21.56 6.96 -4.10
C PRO A 36 20.97 6.99 -2.68
N GLU A 37 20.43 8.13 -2.25
CA GLU A 37 19.83 8.27 -0.92
C GLU A 37 18.57 7.40 -0.78
N ILE A 38 17.84 7.22 -1.88
CA ILE A 38 16.65 6.36 -1.93
C ILE A 38 17.05 4.89 -1.84
N LEU A 39 18.16 4.48 -2.48
CA LEU A 39 18.67 3.11 -2.37
C LEU A 39 18.96 2.75 -0.91
N LEU A 40 19.61 3.64 -0.16
CA LEU A 40 19.91 3.41 1.25
C LEU A 40 18.64 3.28 2.10
N GLN A 41 17.63 4.12 1.85
CA GLN A 41 16.35 4.04 2.56
C GLN A 41 15.60 2.74 2.23
N LEU A 42 15.70 2.25 0.99
CA LEU A 42 15.09 1.00 0.56
C LEU A 42 15.67 -0.24 1.25
N GLU A 43 16.94 -0.22 1.67
CA GLU A 43 17.59 -1.37 2.33
C GLU A 43 16.94 -1.76 3.66
N THR A 44 16.38 -0.78 4.38
CA THR A 44 15.78 -0.99 5.70
C THR A 44 14.25 -0.91 5.69
N ALA A 45 13.67 -0.44 4.59
CA ALA A 45 12.24 -0.25 4.47
C ALA A 45 11.47 -1.58 4.33
N SER A 46 10.33 -1.68 5.02
CA SER A 46 9.37 -2.76 4.84
C SER A 46 8.81 -2.76 3.40
N PRO A 47 8.27 -3.89 2.89
CA PRO A 47 7.75 -3.95 1.52
C PRO A 47 6.77 -2.83 1.14
N ARG A 48 5.89 -2.43 2.06
CA ARG A 48 4.97 -1.30 1.82
C ARG A 48 5.67 0.05 1.89
N GLN A 49 6.57 0.24 2.85
CA GLN A 49 7.35 1.47 2.97
C GLN A 49 8.18 1.72 1.71
N ARG A 50 8.73 0.67 1.11
CA ARG A 50 9.42 0.76 -0.18
C ARG A 50 8.51 1.25 -1.29
N VAL A 51 7.30 0.70 -1.41
CA VAL A 51 6.30 1.15 -2.40
C VAL A 51 5.96 2.63 -2.20
N LEU A 52 5.71 3.06 -0.96
CA LEU A 52 5.42 4.47 -0.66
C LEU A 52 6.60 5.39 -0.99
N LEU A 53 7.80 5.01 -0.57
CA LEU A 53 9.02 5.80 -0.81
C LEU A 53 9.29 5.99 -2.31
N LEU A 54 9.13 4.92 -3.10
CA LEU A 54 9.26 4.97 -4.56
C LEU A 54 8.19 5.86 -5.19
N ALA A 55 6.95 5.77 -4.70
CA ALA A 55 5.83 6.57 -5.19
C ALA A 55 6.02 8.07 -4.91
N GLU A 56 6.43 8.42 -3.69
CA GLU A 56 6.72 9.80 -3.27
C GLU A 56 7.87 10.42 -4.09
N CYS A 57 8.83 9.60 -4.51
CA CYS A 57 9.92 10.02 -5.39
C CYS A 57 9.54 10.10 -6.87
N GLY A 58 8.30 9.77 -7.25
CA GLY A 58 7.86 9.76 -8.64
C GLY A 58 8.45 8.60 -9.48
N LEU A 59 9.02 7.59 -8.83
CA LEU A 59 9.61 6.40 -9.45
C LEU A 59 8.52 5.40 -9.80
N TRP A 60 7.62 5.79 -10.70
CA TRP A 60 6.38 5.06 -10.99
C TRP A 60 6.61 3.61 -11.47
N TYR A 61 7.68 3.36 -12.23
CA TYR A 61 7.99 2.02 -12.75
C TYR A 61 8.42 1.09 -11.62
N GLU A 62 9.32 1.55 -10.77
CA GLU A 62 9.80 0.83 -9.59
C GLU A 62 8.65 0.65 -8.58
N THR A 63 7.82 1.67 -8.39
CA THR A 63 6.60 1.61 -7.56
C THR A 63 5.69 0.47 -8.02
N LEU A 64 5.37 0.38 -9.30
CA LEU A 64 4.51 -0.68 -9.84
C LEU A 64 5.17 -2.05 -9.75
N THR A 65 6.48 -2.12 -9.99
CA THR A 65 7.26 -3.35 -9.88
C THR A 65 7.19 -3.95 -8.48
N GLU A 66 7.15 -3.12 -7.44
CA GLU A 66 7.02 -3.57 -6.05
C GLU A 66 5.56 -3.73 -5.59
N LEU A 67 4.66 -2.85 -6.03
CA LEU A 67 3.26 -2.86 -5.61
C LEU A 67 2.49 -4.09 -6.12
N VAL A 68 2.70 -4.50 -7.37
CA VAL A 68 1.98 -5.63 -7.97
C VAL A 68 2.17 -6.93 -7.18
N PRO A 69 3.40 -7.42 -6.94
CA PRO A 69 3.59 -8.66 -6.19
C PRO A 69 3.17 -8.53 -4.72
N LEU A 70 3.35 -7.36 -4.11
CA LEU A 70 2.87 -7.10 -2.75
C LEU A 70 1.33 -7.24 -2.68
N ARG A 71 0.62 -6.62 -3.62
CA ARG A 71 -0.84 -6.71 -3.72
C ARG A 71 -1.30 -8.14 -3.95
N ASP A 72 -0.67 -8.87 -4.87
CA ASP A 72 -1.05 -10.25 -5.18
C ASP A 72 -0.86 -11.16 -3.97
N LYS A 73 0.26 -11.01 -3.25
CA LYS A 73 0.52 -11.71 -2.00
C LYS A 73 -0.56 -11.40 -0.96
N LEU A 74 -0.84 -10.12 -0.70
CA LEU A 74 -1.86 -9.71 0.27
C LEU A 74 -3.24 -10.27 -0.09
N LEU A 75 -3.67 -10.11 -1.35
CA LEU A 75 -4.96 -10.65 -1.81
C LEU A 75 -5.04 -12.17 -1.70
N SER A 76 -3.93 -12.88 -1.86
CA SER A 76 -3.89 -14.33 -1.68
C SER A 76 -4.07 -14.72 -0.21
N GLN A 77 -3.42 -14.01 0.72
CA GLN A 77 -3.52 -14.25 2.16
C GLN A 77 -4.92 -13.90 2.69
N LEU A 78 -5.49 -12.77 2.28
CA LEU A 78 -6.80 -12.31 2.74
C LEU A 78 -7.94 -13.28 2.35
N LYS A 79 -7.79 -14.09 1.28
CA LYS A 79 -8.82 -15.05 0.84
C LYS A 79 -8.96 -16.26 1.75
N THR A 80 -7.91 -16.62 2.48
CA THR A 80 -7.82 -17.89 3.20
C THR A 80 -7.65 -17.72 4.70
N THR A 81 -7.71 -16.48 5.19
CA THR A 81 -7.47 -16.13 6.60
C THR A 81 -8.76 -15.81 7.32
N THR A 82 -8.78 -16.04 8.63
CA THR A 82 -9.82 -15.60 9.56
C THR A 82 -9.82 -14.08 9.72
N LEU A 83 -10.86 -13.51 10.32
CA LEU A 83 -10.92 -12.07 10.58
C LEU A 83 -9.71 -11.59 11.40
N GLU A 84 -9.35 -12.31 12.47
CA GLU A 84 -8.21 -11.96 13.33
C GLU A 84 -6.89 -11.91 12.54
N GLU A 85 -6.65 -12.93 11.71
CA GLU A 85 -5.46 -12.99 10.85
C GLU A 85 -5.45 -11.86 9.80
N ARG A 86 -6.61 -11.45 9.27
CA ARG A 86 -6.71 -10.31 8.34
C ARG A 86 -6.38 -8.99 9.03
N LEU A 87 -6.79 -8.80 10.29
CA LEU A 87 -6.42 -7.61 11.07
C LEU A 87 -4.92 -7.52 11.31
N LEU A 88 -4.25 -8.65 11.56
CA LEU A 88 -2.79 -8.69 11.66
C LEU A 88 -2.13 -8.32 10.34
N ILE A 89 -2.61 -8.87 9.22
CA ILE A 89 -2.12 -8.51 7.88
C ILE A 89 -2.29 -7.01 7.64
N TYR A 90 -3.43 -6.43 8.00
CA TYR A 90 -3.65 -5.00 7.84
C TYR A 90 -2.71 -4.17 8.72
N ALA A 91 -2.53 -4.55 9.98
CA ALA A 91 -1.63 -3.85 10.90
C ALA A 91 -0.17 -3.87 10.40
N ASP A 92 0.33 -5.02 9.94
CA ASP A 92 1.70 -5.15 9.43
C ASP A 92 1.94 -4.41 8.10
N ASN A 93 0.86 -4.05 7.41
CA ASN A 93 0.90 -3.28 6.18
C ASN A 93 0.32 -1.88 6.37
N ASP A 94 0.21 -1.34 7.58
CA ASP A 94 -0.34 0.00 7.84
C ASP A 94 -1.67 0.28 7.09
N LEU A 95 -2.50 -0.75 6.91
CA LEU A 95 -3.80 -0.72 6.24
C LEU A 95 -4.91 -0.54 7.28
N GLN A 96 -4.73 0.45 8.15
CA GLN A 96 -5.60 0.68 9.30
C GLN A 96 -7.04 0.95 8.86
N TYR A 97 -7.24 1.61 7.72
CA TYR A 97 -8.55 1.89 7.16
C TYR A 97 -9.28 0.63 6.73
N GLU A 98 -8.58 -0.31 6.08
CA GLU A 98 -9.11 -1.58 5.65
C GLU A 98 -9.49 -2.45 6.86
N ALA A 99 -8.66 -2.44 7.90
CA ALA A 99 -8.98 -3.08 9.19
C ALA A 99 -10.25 -2.50 9.83
N LEU A 100 -10.35 -1.18 9.87
CA LEU A 100 -11.53 -0.47 10.39
C LEU A 100 -12.79 -0.83 9.59
N ALA A 101 -12.72 -0.72 8.27
CA ALA A 101 -13.85 -1.00 7.38
C ALA A 101 -14.33 -2.44 7.52
N GLU A 102 -13.40 -3.39 7.66
CA GLU A 102 -13.74 -4.80 7.83
C GLU A 102 -14.34 -5.09 9.23
N LEU A 103 -13.77 -4.53 10.29
CA LEU A 103 -14.31 -4.68 11.66
C LEU A 103 -15.72 -4.12 11.82
N THR A 104 -16.00 -3.01 11.14
CA THR A 104 -17.27 -2.29 11.26
C THR A 104 -18.32 -2.76 10.27
N GLY A 105 -17.97 -3.74 9.40
CA GLY A 105 -18.88 -4.24 8.37
C GLY A 105 -19.31 -3.16 7.38
N PHE A 106 -18.55 -2.06 7.26
CA PHE A 106 -18.82 -1.01 6.28
C PHE A 106 -18.54 -1.56 4.89
N GLU A 107 -19.55 -2.19 4.28
CA GLU A 107 -19.55 -2.41 2.85
C GLU A 107 -19.47 -1.05 2.15
N LYS A 108 -18.34 -0.85 1.45
CA LYS A 108 -18.10 0.17 0.41
C LYS A 108 -19.05 1.38 0.50
N ILE A 109 -18.62 2.49 1.10
CA ILE A 109 -18.73 3.84 0.53
C ILE A 109 -17.96 4.83 1.41
N SER A 110 -17.00 5.48 0.76
CA SER A 110 -16.37 6.76 1.09
C SER A 110 -17.39 7.85 1.47
N SER A 111 -17.23 8.51 2.63
CA SER A 111 -17.38 9.97 2.73
C SER A 111 -16.84 10.51 4.05
N LEU A 112 -16.00 11.54 3.94
CA LEU A 112 -15.48 12.40 5.02
C LEU A 112 -16.50 12.69 6.14
N ALA A 113 -16.33 12.05 7.29
CA ALA A 113 -16.77 12.55 8.59
C ALA A 113 -15.87 11.95 9.69
N THR A 114 -14.64 12.47 9.72
CA THR A 114 -13.60 12.32 10.75
C THR A 114 -13.24 10.89 11.17
N LEU A 115 -12.25 10.35 10.47
CA LEU A 115 -11.31 9.29 10.88
C LEU A 115 -11.12 9.16 12.41
N GLU A 116 -11.00 10.29 13.09
CA GLU A 116 -10.75 10.36 14.53
C GLU A 116 -11.95 9.93 15.39
N ALA A 117 -13.18 10.18 14.94
CA ALA A 117 -14.38 9.70 15.61
C ALA A 117 -14.53 8.17 15.46
N ASP A 118 -14.27 7.66 14.26
CA ASP A 118 -14.32 6.22 13.97
C ASP A 118 -13.19 5.48 14.72
N TRP A 119 -11.99 6.07 14.76
CA TRP A 119 -10.85 5.55 15.53
C TRP A 119 -11.14 5.51 17.04
N ASN A 120 -11.71 6.58 17.61
CA ASN A 120 -12.06 6.62 19.03
C ASN A 120 -13.18 5.65 19.39
N ALA A 121 -14.18 5.44 18.51
CA ALA A 121 -15.22 4.45 18.72
C ALA A 121 -14.65 3.02 18.72
N LEU A 122 -13.65 2.75 17.87
CA LEU A 122 -13.01 1.45 17.79
C LEU A 122 -12.17 1.12 19.02
N LEU A 123 -11.45 2.11 19.59
CA LEU A 123 -10.68 1.95 20.83
C LEU A 123 -11.54 1.64 22.06
N GLN A 124 -12.84 1.96 22.02
CA GLN A 124 -13.79 1.68 23.08
C GLN A 124 -14.56 0.36 22.86
N HIS A 125 -14.32 -0.33 21.74
CA HIS A 125 -15.08 -1.53 21.38
C HIS A 125 -14.59 -2.75 22.20
N PRO A 126 -15.49 -3.58 22.78
CA PRO A 126 -15.12 -4.68 23.67
C PRO A 126 -14.21 -5.75 23.06
N PHE A 127 -14.25 -5.91 21.73
CA PHE A 127 -13.41 -6.85 20.97
C PHE A 127 -12.02 -6.30 20.61
N VAL A 128 -11.78 -5.00 20.81
CA VAL A 128 -10.60 -4.30 20.34
C VAL A 128 -9.74 -3.93 21.55
N ARG A 129 -9.01 -4.89 22.10
CA ARG A 129 -7.91 -4.61 23.05
C ARG A 129 -6.62 -4.23 22.31
N LEU A 130 -6.71 -3.35 21.31
CA LEU A 130 -5.54 -2.91 20.55
C LEU A 130 -4.52 -2.13 21.40
N HIS A 131 -4.93 -1.61 22.57
CA HIS A 131 -3.99 -0.98 23.50
C HIS A 131 -2.89 -1.97 23.97
N GLU A 132 -3.17 -3.27 24.02
CA GLU A 132 -2.20 -4.29 24.46
C GLU A 132 -1.23 -4.65 23.33
N MET A 133 -1.69 -4.66 22.06
CA MET A 133 -0.83 -4.93 20.90
C MET A 133 0.10 -3.77 20.53
N ILE A 134 -0.29 -2.52 20.82
CA ILE A 134 0.52 -1.33 20.52
C ILE A 134 1.62 -1.13 21.58
N LEU A 135 1.36 -1.46 22.85
CA LEU A 135 2.33 -1.27 23.93
C LEU A 135 3.51 -2.28 23.89
N ASP A 136 3.28 -3.51 23.42
CA ASP A 136 4.36 -4.50 23.30
C ASP A 136 5.43 -4.11 22.25
N ARG A 137 5.12 -3.24 21.27
CA ARG A 137 6.12 -2.71 20.33
C ARG A 137 6.94 -1.53 20.88
N PHE A 138 6.58 -0.94 22.01
CA PHE A 138 7.28 0.22 22.59
C PHE A 138 8.08 -0.07 23.88
N VAL A 139 7.98 -1.27 24.46
CA VAL A 139 8.72 -1.61 25.70
C VAL A 139 10.05 -2.34 25.45
N GLY A 140 10.36 -2.72 24.20
CA GLY A 140 11.59 -3.45 23.84
C GLY A 140 12.83 -2.58 23.54
N GLY A 141 12.95 -1.38 24.11
CA GLY A 141 14.05 -0.46 23.81
C GLY A 141 14.47 0.40 25.01
N ARG A 142 15.09 -0.22 26.01
CA ARG A 142 16.05 0.42 26.92
C ARG A 142 17.18 -0.54 27.25
#